data_AF-W2W4B7-F1
#
_entry.id   AF-W2W4B7-F1
#
_cell.length_a   1.000
_cell.length_b   1.000
_cell.length_c   1.000
_cell.angle_alpha   90.00
_cell.angle_beta   90.00
_cell.angle_gamma   90.00
#
_symmetry.space_group_name_H-M   'P 1'
#
loop_
_entity.id
_entity.type
_entity.pdbx_description
1 polymer ?
#
loop_
_entity_poly.entity_id
_entity_poly.type
_entity_poly.pdbx_seq_one_letter_code
_entity_poly.pdbx_strand_id
1 'polypeptide(L)'
;MHLDTSEMILMISQRGYYSFILPLDKPPRVHFTKGAMEDESLFQVGESVEFWRVLLHLSVLAFCLVVFGKALHGLEHQFPPSDKHHHMIKKVYRELMTLGLISFGIKILDEIPGFVSESKSMLAFEVADLAIFFLTLALILQSTVISLLLRNQNDRAERAELITTQDLVNSANNSKNSELERPSFFGTLFCCGRSAKQRSIDKELIELRLLRRLFLRRFGLPQLFPFSKYLRHAQATQISDMIEVEPSMWVALLGVAWAICGVLKLLEILDTAIPERQELVEAFFMIAWILLVLHVMVLLYLRSCVHYLLRTATDHDKNTLSSDLNTIAEEETKARQNEDADKALEIMSSIQEQHEEFEYQRRNISEKQIDGVAPDSPKIDIRFFSYKAWHVAVILLLVLNGFLITLFVQCVLYDLEEIYENFGTLAVVLVSLPLALNTCVFQRHIFYDFVIVSSTVRIDSHTLSDVVENFREIVQLRS
;
A
#
# COMPACT_ATOMS: atom_id res chain seq x y z
N MET A 1 -76.41 46.93 -17.47
CA MET A 1 -75.05 47.52 -17.53
C MET A 1 -74.79 48.09 -16.13
N HIS A 2 -74.22 47.41 -15.11
CA HIS A 2 -73.13 46.41 -15.00
C HIS A 2 -71.86 46.92 -15.71
N LEU A 3 -70.71 47.17 -15.06
CA LEU A 3 -70.06 46.63 -13.85
C LEU A 3 -69.41 47.77 -13.02
N ASP A 4 -69.21 47.57 -11.71
CA ASP A 4 -67.82 47.44 -11.21
C ASP A 4 -67.77 46.52 -9.97
N THR A 5 -66.71 45.74 -9.91
CA THR A 5 -66.52 44.52 -9.12
C THR A 5 -65.36 44.72 -8.17
N SER A 6 -65.62 45.06 -6.89
CA SER A 6 -64.62 44.83 -5.83
C SER A 6 -65.14 44.81 -4.38
N GLU A 7 -66.44 44.98 -4.11
CA GLU A 7 -66.95 45.20 -2.73
C GLU A 7 -68.29 44.49 -2.47
N MET A 8 -68.46 43.26 -2.96
CA MET A 8 -69.63 42.44 -2.62
C MET A 8 -69.26 40.96 -2.64
N ILE A 9 -68.90 40.42 -1.48
CA ILE A 9 -69.46 39.21 -0.83
C ILE A 9 -68.71 39.06 0.50
N LEU A 10 -68.82 40.11 1.32
CA LEU A 10 -68.68 40.02 2.75
C LEU A 10 -70.13 39.95 3.27
N MET A 11 -70.41 38.91 4.06
CA MET A 11 -71.70 38.62 4.68
C MET A 11 -72.82 38.12 3.75
N ILE A 12 -73.06 36.80 3.79
CA ILE A 12 -74.28 36.20 4.39
C ILE A 12 -74.29 34.71 4.06
N SER A 13 -74.52 33.89 5.10
CA SER A 13 -75.10 32.55 5.01
C SER A 13 -74.17 31.40 4.59
N GLN A 14 -73.66 30.65 5.57
CA GLN A 14 -74.36 29.45 6.09
C GLN A 14 -73.59 28.93 7.32
N ARG A 15 -74.22 28.94 8.51
CA ARG A 15 -74.69 27.74 9.24
C ARG A 15 -73.57 26.70 9.46
N GLY A 16 -73.15 26.37 10.67
CA GLY A 16 -73.68 26.58 12.01
C GLY A 16 -73.03 25.56 12.96
N TYR A 17 -73.51 25.56 14.20
CA TYR A 17 -73.17 24.68 15.32
C TYR A 17 -72.17 25.22 16.36
N TYR A 18 -72.76 25.92 17.33
CA TYR A 18 -72.41 25.75 18.72
C TYR A 18 -72.84 24.35 19.18
N SER A 19 -71.93 23.58 19.80
CA SER A 19 -72.29 22.71 20.91
C SER A 19 -71.12 22.58 21.88
N PHE A 20 -71.46 22.83 23.13
CA PHE A 20 -70.64 22.94 24.32
C PHE A 20 -70.52 21.56 24.98
N ILE A 21 -69.33 20.94 25.08
CA ILE A 21 -68.94 19.95 26.13
C ILE A 21 -67.40 19.96 26.29
N LEU A 22 -66.91 20.37 27.47
CA LEU A 22 -65.66 19.93 28.10
C LEU A 22 -66.04 18.92 29.21
N PRO A 23 -65.13 18.10 29.78
CA PRO A 23 -63.81 17.64 29.33
C PRO A 23 -63.65 16.11 29.42
N LEU A 24 -62.69 15.51 28.71
CA LEU A 24 -62.10 14.24 29.17
C LEU A 24 -60.65 14.13 28.73
N ASP A 25 -59.83 14.00 29.76
CA ASP A 25 -58.38 13.90 29.83
C ASP A 25 -57.78 13.00 28.74
N LYS A 26 -56.89 13.57 27.91
CA LYS A 26 -55.93 12.82 27.09
C LYS A 26 -54.57 13.53 27.15
N PRO A 27 -53.48 12.77 27.38
CA PRO A 27 -52.17 13.32 27.72
C PRO A 27 -51.63 14.21 26.61
N PRO A 28 -50.77 15.21 26.95
CA PRO A 28 -50.18 16.07 25.95
C PRO A 28 -49.37 15.20 24.99
N ARG A 29 -49.78 15.19 23.72
CA ARG A 29 -48.86 14.89 22.62
C ARG A 29 -47.78 15.97 22.71
N VAL A 30 -46.63 15.58 23.24
CA VAL A 30 -45.39 16.31 23.08
C VAL A 30 -45.17 16.40 21.59
N HIS A 31 -45.55 17.54 21.00
CA HIS A 31 -44.92 18.01 19.79
C HIS A 31 -43.45 18.16 20.17
N PHE A 32 -42.62 17.19 19.78
CA PHE A 32 -41.20 17.41 19.63
C PHE A 32 -41.09 18.52 18.59
N THR A 33 -40.99 19.74 19.10
CA THR A 33 -40.43 20.86 18.37
C THR A 33 -39.12 20.35 17.80
N LYS A 34 -39.08 20.26 16.47
CA LYS A 34 -37.90 20.08 15.65
C LYS A 34 -36.95 21.24 15.98
N GLY A 35 -36.24 21.09 17.09
CA GLY A 35 -35.14 21.95 17.47
C GLY A 35 -34.06 21.79 16.42
N ALA A 36 -33.44 22.90 16.06
CA ALA A 36 -32.32 22.98 15.15
C ALA A 36 -31.18 22.05 15.61
N MET A 37 -31.20 20.82 15.13
CA MET A 37 -30.01 20.04 14.82
C MET A 37 -29.97 20.06 13.30
N GLU A 38 -29.29 21.06 12.76
CA GLU A 38 -28.65 20.88 11.46
C GLU A 38 -27.72 19.68 11.59
N ASP A 39 -27.72 18.84 10.57
CA ASP A 39 -26.98 17.58 10.51
C ASP A 39 -25.47 17.84 10.62
N GLU A 40 -24.92 17.95 11.84
CA GLU A 40 -23.47 17.97 12.08
C GLU A 40 -22.91 16.60 11.70
N SER A 41 -22.48 16.49 10.45
CA SER A 41 -21.75 15.33 9.93
C SER A 41 -20.44 15.20 10.70
N LEU A 42 -20.19 14.03 11.30
CA LEU A 42 -18.96 13.69 12.00
C LEU A 42 -17.68 13.82 11.13
N PHE A 43 -17.87 14.00 9.82
CA PHE A 43 -16.82 14.14 8.84
C PHE A 43 -16.53 15.59 8.44
N GLN A 44 -17.17 16.60 9.05
CA GLN A 44 -16.84 18.01 8.83
C GLN A 44 -15.74 18.47 9.81
N VAL A 45 -14.53 17.96 9.60
CA VAL A 45 -13.34 18.39 10.35
C VAL A 45 -12.90 19.75 9.81
N GLY A 46 -12.97 20.80 10.64
CA GLY A 46 -12.77 22.20 10.25
C GLY A 46 -13.94 23.11 10.64
N GLU A 47 -15.18 22.62 10.57
CA GLU A 47 -16.39 23.39 10.94
C GLU A 47 -16.89 23.02 12.35
N SER A 48 -17.02 21.72 12.63
CA SER A 48 -17.48 21.22 13.93
C SER A 48 -16.37 21.18 15.00
N VAL A 49 -15.14 20.88 14.57
CA VAL A 49 -13.95 20.74 15.43
C VAL A 49 -12.68 21.21 14.72
N GLU A 50 -11.85 21.96 15.45
CA GLU A 50 -10.53 22.43 15.01
C GLU A 50 -9.58 21.26 14.66
N PHE A 51 -8.95 21.30 13.48
CA PHE A 51 -8.03 20.26 13.02
C PHE A 51 -6.89 19.97 14.02
N TRP A 52 -6.32 21.01 14.64
CA TRP A 52 -5.25 20.84 15.63
C TRP A 52 -5.70 20.01 16.85
N ARG A 53 -6.98 20.15 17.25
CA ARG A 53 -7.55 19.43 18.39
C ARG A 53 -7.73 17.96 18.07
N VAL A 54 -8.17 17.63 16.86
CA VAL A 54 -8.19 16.24 16.36
C VAL A 54 -6.79 15.66 16.35
N LEU A 55 -5.80 16.42 15.86
CA LEU A 55 -4.41 15.97 15.81
C LEU A 55 -3.81 15.71 17.21
N LEU A 56 -4.17 16.53 18.20
CA LEU A 56 -3.78 16.29 19.59
C LEU A 56 -4.33 14.96 20.10
N HIS A 57 -5.62 14.69 19.89
CA HIS A 57 -6.24 13.43 20.30
C HIS A 57 -5.68 12.23 19.52
N LEU A 58 -5.39 12.39 18.24
CA LEU A 58 -4.70 11.39 17.42
C LEU A 58 -3.29 11.09 17.96
N SER A 59 -2.57 12.11 18.43
CA SER A 59 -1.25 11.96 19.05
C SER A 59 -1.32 11.18 20.36
N VAL A 60 -2.32 11.48 21.20
CA VAL A 60 -2.57 10.73 22.44
C VAL A 60 -2.96 9.29 22.14
N LEU A 61 -3.88 9.07 21.19
CA LEU A 61 -4.27 7.73 20.76
C LEU A 61 -3.07 6.95 20.22
N ALA A 62 -2.32 7.50 19.27
CA ALA A 62 -1.11 6.86 18.73
C ALA A 62 -0.08 6.52 19.82
N PHE A 63 0.13 7.41 20.80
CA PHE A 63 0.98 7.14 21.94
C PHE A 63 0.44 5.97 22.78
N CYS A 64 -0.86 5.98 23.11
CA CYS A 64 -1.52 4.89 23.81
C CYS A 64 -1.40 3.56 23.05
N LEU A 65 -1.55 3.56 21.72
CA LEU A 65 -1.39 2.38 20.87
C LEU A 65 0.03 1.82 20.94
N VAL A 66 1.05 2.69 20.88
CA VAL A 66 2.45 2.28 21.00
C VAL A 66 2.78 1.73 22.39
N VAL A 67 2.31 2.40 23.44
CA VAL A 67 2.50 1.95 24.84
C VAL A 67 1.79 0.64 25.09
N PHE A 68 0.55 0.50 24.63
CA PHE A 68 -0.24 -0.72 24.75
C PHE A 68 0.41 -1.88 23.99
N GLY A 69 0.90 -1.64 22.76
CA GLY A 69 1.65 -2.63 21.98
C GLY A 69 2.91 -3.11 22.72
N LYS A 70 3.67 -2.19 23.35
CA LYS A 70 4.84 -2.56 24.16
C LYS A 70 4.46 -3.31 25.45
N ALA A 71 3.42 -2.88 26.14
CA ALA A 71 2.94 -3.54 27.36
C ALA A 71 2.49 -4.98 27.07
N LEU A 72 1.80 -5.19 25.94
CA LEU A 72 1.40 -6.51 25.49
C LEU A 72 2.59 -7.39 25.11
N HIS A 73 3.62 -6.83 24.46
CA HIS A 73 4.86 -7.58 24.20
C HIS A 73 5.60 -7.95 25.51
N GLY A 74 5.46 -7.13 26.55
CA GLY A 74 5.93 -7.48 27.90
C GLY A 74 5.12 -8.60 28.55
N LEU A 75 3.79 -8.58 28.40
CA LEU A 75 2.89 -9.65 28.86
C LEU A 75 3.10 -10.95 28.07
N GLU A 76 3.45 -10.85 26.79
CA GLU A 76 3.80 -11.97 25.91
C GLU A 76 4.96 -12.80 26.47
N HIS A 77 5.96 -12.14 27.08
CA HIS A 77 7.08 -12.84 27.71
C HIS A 77 6.70 -13.63 28.99
N GLN A 78 5.51 -13.39 29.55
CA GLN A 78 5.02 -14.11 30.73
C GLN A 78 4.20 -15.36 30.38
N PHE A 79 3.77 -15.54 29.13
CA PHE A 79 2.99 -16.72 28.72
C PHE A 79 3.90 -17.86 28.20
N PRO A 80 3.55 -19.14 28.44
CA PRO A 80 4.36 -20.27 27.99
C PRO A 80 4.45 -20.36 26.45
N PRO A 81 5.61 -20.75 25.89
CA PRO A 81 5.96 -20.64 24.48
C PRO A 81 5.21 -21.66 23.61
N SER A 82 3.94 -21.41 23.34
CA SER A 82 3.23 -22.09 22.26
C SER A 82 2.88 -21.08 21.17
N ASP A 83 3.53 -21.19 20.00
CA ASP A 83 3.42 -20.24 18.88
C ASP A 83 1.96 -19.92 18.48
N LYS A 84 1.05 -20.89 18.68
CA LYS A 84 -0.37 -20.73 18.35
C LYS A 84 -1.08 -19.70 19.24
N HIS A 85 -0.77 -19.63 20.53
CA HIS A 85 -1.41 -18.65 21.43
C HIS A 85 -0.85 -17.23 21.20
N HIS A 86 0.44 -17.13 20.91
CA HIS A 86 1.13 -15.88 20.59
C HIS A 86 0.52 -15.23 19.35
N HIS A 87 0.39 -16.00 18.26
CA HIS A 87 -0.18 -15.51 17.02
C HIS A 87 -1.67 -15.14 17.16
N MET A 88 -2.43 -15.91 17.94
CA MET A 88 -3.87 -15.64 18.15
C MET A 88 -4.10 -14.37 18.99
N ILE A 89 -3.38 -14.20 20.10
CA ILE A 89 -3.49 -12.98 20.93
C ILE A 89 -3.06 -11.76 20.12
N LYS A 90 -1.95 -11.87 19.36
CA LYS A 90 -1.47 -10.80 18.48
C LYS A 90 -2.53 -10.33 17.49
N LYS A 91 -3.20 -11.29 16.87
CA LYS A 91 -4.27 -11.01 15.92
C LYS A 91 -5.49 -10.39 16.60
N VAL A 92 -6.00 -11.01 17.67
CA VAL A 92 -7.23 -10.55 18.34
C VAL A 92 -7.09 -9.13 18.86
N TYR A 93 -5.98 -8.77 19.52
CA TYR A 93 -5.86 -7.40 20.04
C TYR A 93 -5.69 -6.37 18.92
N ARG A 94 -5.03 -6.72 17.81
CA ARG A 94 -4.84 -5.81 16.68
C ARG A 94 -6.15 -5.55 15.95
N GLU A 95 -6.98 -6.57 15.81
CA GLU A 95 -8.37 -6.42 15.37
C GLU A 95 -9.17 -5.57 16.36
N LEU A 96 -9.00 -5.79 17.68
CA LEU A 96 -9.65 -5.01 18.73
C LEU A 96 -9.27 -3.51 18.70
N MET A 97 -7.99 -3.26 18.45
CA MET A 97 -7.37 -1.94 18.38
C MET A 97 -7.83 -1.17 17.14
N THR A 98 -8.02 -1.87 16.01
CA THR A 98 -8.52 -1.30 14.76
C THR A 98 -10.04 -1.12 14.76
N LEU A 99 -10.79 -1.92 15.54
CA LEU A 99 -12.23 -1.78 15.77
C LEU A 99 -12.61 -0.61 16.70
N GLY A 100 -11.65 0.18 17.22
CA GLY A 100 -11.94 1.36 18.04
C GLY A 100 -12.45 1.04 19.45
N LEU A 101 -12.09 -0.12 20.02
CA LEU A 101 -12.64 -0.54 21.31
C LEU A 101 -12.22 0.35 22.50
N ILE A 102 -11.10 1.06 22.39
CA ILE A 102 -10.70 2.12 23.34
C ILE A 102 -11.76 3.23 23.34
N SER A 103 -12.24 3.60 22.16
CA SER A 103 -13.20 4.67 21.96
C SER A 103 -14.63 4.24 22.29
N PHE A 104 -14.97 2.98 22.04
CA PHE A 104 -16.18 2.36 22.58
C PHE A 104 -16.15 2.33 24.12
N GLY A 105 -15.01 2.02 24.73
CA GLY A 105 -14.83 2.02 26.19
C GLY A 105 -15.04 3.40 26.80
N ILE A 106 -14.50 4.46 26.18
CA ILE A 106 -14.70 5.85 26.62
C ILE A 106 -16.16 6.27 26.43
N LYS A 107 -16.81 5.91 25.31
CA LYS A 107 -18.25 6.16 25.09
C LYS A 107 -19.14 5.48 26.14
N ILE A 108 -18.81 4.26 26.57
CA ILE A 108 -19.53 3.58 27.65
C ILE A 108 -19.37 4.32 28.97
N LEU A 109 -18.17 4.84 29.26
CA LEU A 109 -17.88 5.58 30.49
C LEU A 109 -18.59 6.94 30.51
N ASP A 110 -18.71 7.61 29.36
CA ASP A 110 -19.43 8.89 29.23
C ASP A 110 -20.96 8.74 29.30
N GLU A 111 -21.51 7.57 28.98
CA GLU A 111 -22.94 7.26 29.19
C GLU A 111 -23.29 7.09 30.69
N ILE A 112 -22.29 7.00 31.58
CA ILE A 112 -22.50 6.96 33.02
C ILE A 112 -22.85 8.37 33.52
N PRO A 113 -24.06 8.59 34.07
CA PRO A 113 -24.47 9.92 34.51
C PRO A 113 -23.55 10.42 35.65
N GLY A 114 -22.70 11.40 35.34
CA GLY A 114 -21.73 12.00 36.27
C GLY A 114 -20.43 12.50 35.64
N PHE A 115 -20.06 12.02 34.46
CA PHE A 115 -18.94 12.52 33.66
C PHE A 115 -19.45 13.43 32.54
N VAL A 116 -19.39 14.75 32.72
CA VAL A 116 -19.67 15.70 31.63
C VAL A 116 -18.34 15.98 30.93
N SER A 117 -18.01 15.18 29.92
CA SER A 117 -16.90 15.49 29.02
C SER A 117 -17.32 16.64 28.09
N GLU A 118 -16.41 17.59 27.89
CA GLU A 118 -16.60 18.77 27.04
C GLU A 118 -16.89 18.31 25.59
N SER A 119 -18.08 18.64 25.06
CA SER A 119 -18.60 18.04 23.81
C SER A 119 -17.64 18.12 22.62
N LYS A 120 -16.88 19.22 22.49
CA LYS A 120 -15.92 19.42 21.40
C LYS A 120 -14.69 18.52 21.50
N SER A 121 -14.23 18.24 22.71
CA SER A 121 -13.08 17.36 22.94
C SER A 121 -13.48 15.90 22.74
N MET A 122 -14.71 15.53 23.13
CA MET A 122 -15.29 14.22 22.85
C MET A 122 -15.46 13.98 21.34
N LEU A 123 -15.96 14.98 20.59
CA LEU A 123 -16.07 14.88 19.12
C LEU A 123 -14.69 14.79 18.46
N ALA A 124 -13.71 15.59 18.90
CA ALA A 124 -12.34 15.52 18.39
C ALA A 124 -11.69 14.14 18.59
N PHE A 125 -11.95 13.53 19.74
CA PHE A 125 -11.51 12.18 20.06
C PHE A 125 -12.17 11.13 19.14
N GLU A 126 -13.49 11.24 18.91
CA GLU A 126 -14.22 10.33 18.02
C GLU A 126 -13.72 10.42 16.57
N VAL A 127 -13.48 11.64 16.07
CA VAL A 127 -12.90 11.86 14.74
C VAL A 127 -11.49 11.26 14.64
N ALA A 128 -10.68 11.41 15.68
CA ALA A 128 -9.32 10.85 15.72
C ALA A 128 -9.31 9.31 15.73
N ASP A 129 -10.25 8.68 16.45
CA ASP A 129 -10.44 7.23 16.42
C ASP A 129 -10.90 6.74 15.05
N LEU A 130 -11.87 7.43 14.47
CA LEU A 130 -12.35 7.15 13.12
C LEU A 130 -11.23 7.31 12.08
N ALA A 131 -10.28 8.23 12.30
CA ALA A 131 -9.09 8.39 11.44
C ALA A 131 -8.18 7.16 11.48
N ILE A 132 -7.97 6.57 12.65
CA ILE A 132 -7.19 5.33 12.80
C ILE A 132 -7.90 4.16 12.08
N PHE A 133 -9.22 4.09 12.21
CA PHE A 133 -10.03 3.11 11.49
C PHE A 133 -9.90 3.27 9.96
N PHE A 134 -10.07 4.50 9.45
CA PHE A 134 -9.92 4.76 8.02
C PHE A 134 -8.50 4.55 7.50
N LEU A 135 -7.46 4.88 8.29
CA LEU A 135 -6.07 4.55 7.96
C LEU A 135 -5.90 3.06 7.74
N THR A 136 -6.44 2.25 8.65
CA THR A 136 -6.41 0.79 8.52
C THR A 136 -7.15 0.33 7.27
N LEU A 137 -8.35 0.86 7.01
CA LEU A 137 -9.13 0.54 5.83
C LEU A 137 -8.40 0.93 4.53
N ALA A 138 -7.79 2.12 4.49
CA ALA A 138 -7.00 2.60 3.36
C ALA A 138 -5.80 1.68 3.08
N LEU A 139 -5.07 1.27 4.12
CA LEU A 139 -3.94 0.35 3.99
C LEU A 139 -4.35 -1.04 3.49
N ILE A 140 -5.48 -1.59 3.97
CA ILE A 140 -6.02 -2.87 3.50
C ILE A 140 -6.41 -2.76 2.02
N LEU A 141 -7.13 -1.69 1.65
CA LEU A 141 -7.56 -1.47 0.27
C LEU A 141 -6.35 -1.30 -0.66
N GLN A 142 -5.38 -0.46 -0.28
CA GLN A 142 -4.14 -0.26 -1.03
C GLN A 142 -3.36 -1.56 -1.19
N SER A 143 -3.15 -2.31 -0.11
CA SER A 143 -2.43 -3.59 -0.15
C SER A 143 -3.13 -4.61 -1.03
N THR A 144 -4.46 -4.64 -1.01
CA THR A 144 -5.27 -5.48 -1.90
C THR A 144 -5.10 -5.09 -3.36
N VAL A 145 -5.18 -3.80 -3.68
CA VAL A 145 -4.96 -3.28 -5.04
C VAL A 145 -3.55 -3.62 -5.53
N ILE A 146 -2.52 -3.41 -4.70
CA ILE A 146 -1.13 -3.71 -5.04
C ILE A 146 -0.96 -5.21 -5.29
N SER A 147 -1.50 -6.07 -4.42
CA SER A 147 -1.47 -7.53 -4.59
C SER A 147 -2.13 -7.98 -5.89
N LEU A 148 -3.31 -7.44 -6.22
CA LEU A 148 -4.01 -7.73 -7.48
C LEU A 148 -3.17 -7.31 -8.70
N LEU A 149 -2.53 -6.14 -8.64
CA LEU A 149 -1.72 -5.66 -9.75
C LEU A 149 -0.38 -6.41 -9.87
N LEU A 150 0.20 -6.88 -8.76
CA LEU A 150 1.40 -7.73 -8.74
C LEU A 150 1.10 -9.13 -9.26
N ARG A 151 -0.11 -9.66 -9.05
CA ARG A 151 -0.52 -10.96 -9.60
C ARG A 151 -0.30 -11.05 -11.11
N ASN A 152 -0.66 -9.99 -11.85
CA ASN A 152 -0.43 -9.95 -13.29
C ASN A 152 1.07 -9.96 -13.66
N GLN A 153 1.94 -9.39 -12.83
CA GLN A 153 3.39 -9.47 -13.04
C GLN A 153 3.94 -10.86 -12.65
N ASN A 154 3.41 -11.47 -11.60
CA ASN A 154 3.78 -12.82 -11.19
C ASN A 154 3.39 -13.86 -12.24
N ASP A 155 2.22 -13.73 -12.85
CA ASP A 155 1.80 -14.58 -13.98
C ASP A 155 2.77 -14.45 -15.17
N ARG A 156 3.40 -13.28 -15.36
CA ARG A 156 4.43 -13.07 -16.39
C ARG A 156 5.77 -13.66 -16.00
N ALA A 157 6.15 -13.58 -14.73
CA ALA A 157 7.36 -14.24 -14.21
C ALA A 157 7.27 -15.77 -14.33
N GLU A 158 6.11 -16.35 -14.04
CA GLU A 158 5.85 -17.79 -14.23
C GLU A 158 5.96 -18.18 -15.71
N ARG A 159 5.38 -17.38 -16.62
CA ARG A 159 5.55 -17.60 -18.07
C ARG A 159 7.02 -17.51 -18.51
N ALA A 160 7.79 -16.55 -17.98
CA ALA A 160 9.20 -16.41 -18.30
C ALA A 160 10.06 -17.62 -17.85
N GLU A 161 9.61 -18.32 -16.82
CA GLU A 161 10.26 -19.55 -16.36
C GLU A 161 10.00 -20.72 -17.31
N LEU A 162 8.76 -20.83 -17.83
CA LEU A 162 8.34 -21.89 -18.76
C LEU A 162 8.91 -21.72 -20.18
N ILE A 163 9.10 -20.48 -20.63
CA ILE A 163 9.63 -20.18 -21.97
C ILE A 163 11.12 -20.53 -22.03
N THR A 164 11.54 -21.21 -23.10
CA THR A 164 12.95 -21.55 -23.34
C THR A 164 13.75 -20.30 -23.72
N THR A 165 14.99 -20.22 -23.27
CA THR A 165 15.93 -19.15 -23.66
C THR A 165 16.12 -19.04 -25.17
N GLN A 166 16.04 -20.15 -25.90
CA GLN A 166 16.04 -20.17 -27.36
C GLN A 166 14.84 -19.44 -27.98
N ASP A 167 13.64 -19.62 -27.41
CA ASP A 167 12.43 -18.95 -27.88
C ASP A 167 12.52 -17.43 -27.63
N LEU A 168 13.15 -17.03 -26.52
CA LEU A 168 13.44 -15.63 -26.21
C LEU A 168 14.43 -15.02 -27.21
N VAL A 169 15.47 -15.74 -27.63
CA VAL A 169 16.41 -15.26 -28.66
C VAL A 169 15.70 -15.08 -30.00
N ASN A 170 14.87 -16.05 -30.39
CA ASN A 170 14.10 -15.97 -31.62
C ASN A 170 13.15 -14.76 -31.61
N SER A 171 12.47 -14.52 -30.49
CA SER A 171 11.63 -13.33 -30.29
C SER A 171 12.44 -12.02 -30.36
N ALA A 172 13.61 -11.98 -29.70
CA ALA A 172 14.49 -10.81 -29.70
C ALA A 172 14.98 -10.46 -31.11
N ASN A 173 15.40 -11.47 -31.88
CA ASN A 173 15.86 -11.31 -33.27
C ASN A 173 14.73 -10.87 -34.20
N ASN A 174 13.53 -11.42 -34.04
CA ASN A 174 12.36 -10.99 -34.80
C ASN A 174 12.02 -9.52 -34.51
N SER A 175 12.14 -9.07 -33.25
CA SER A 175 11.91 -7.66 -32.90
C SER A 175 12.94 -6.71 -33.55
N LYS A 176 14.23 -7.10 -33.58
CA LYS A 176 15.31 -6.33 -34.23
C LYS A 176 15.06 -6.19 -35.73
N ASN A 177 14.64 -7.27 -36.39
CA ASN A 177 14.36 -7.27 -37.82
C ASN A 177 13.18 -6.34 -38.16
N SER A 178 12.13 -6.30 -37.32
CA SER A 178 11.00 -5.37 -37.52
C SER A 178 11.35 -3.89 -37.35
N GLU A 179 12.45 -3.57 -36.67
CA GLU A 179 12.90 -2.19 -36.45
C GLU A 179 13.58 -1.59 -37.69
N LEU A 180 14.07 -2.46 -38.59
CA LEU A 180 14.73 -2.10 -39.84
C LEU A 180 13.72 -1.85 -40.99
N GLU A 181 12.49 -2.36 -40.86
CA GLU A 181 11.40 -2.12 -41.81
C GLU A 181 10.60 -0.87 -41.42
N ARG A 182 10.83 0.24 -42.13
CA ARG A 182 10.06 1.50 -41.94
C ARG A 182 8.56 1.24 -42.17
N PRO A 183 7.67 1.50 -41.19
CA PRO A 183 6.24 1.36 -41.42
C PRO A 183 5.69 2.54 -42.24
N SER A 184 4.80 2.25 -43.17
CA SER A 184 4.02 3.25 -43.91
C SER A 184 3.06 4.00 -42.97
N PHE A 185 2.95 5.31 -43.17
CA PHE A 185 2.33 6.32 -42.30
C PHE A 185 0.90 5.98 -41.81
N PHE A 186 0.14 5.17 -42.58
CA PHE A 186 -1.24 4.80 -42.26
C PHE A 186 -1.39 3.59 -41.31
N GLY A 187 -0.38 2.72 -41.21
CA GLY A 187 -0.39 1.59 -40.25
C GLY A 187 -0.05 2.00 -38.82
N THR A 188 0.54 3.19 -38.65
CA THR A 188 1.12 3.69 -37.41
C THR A 188 0.09 4.12 -36.37
N LEU A 189 -1.10 4.56 -36.80
CA LEU A 189 -2.09 5.15 -35.87
C LEU A 189 -2.91 4.10 -35.09
N PHE A 190 -3.14 2.90 -35.67
CA PHE A 190 -3.99 1.86 -35.07
C PHE A 190 -3.26 0.57 -34.65
N CYS A 191 -2.05 0.29 -35.18
CA CYS A 191 -1.32 -0.97 -34.91
C CYS A 191 -0.03 -0.81 -34.09
N CYS A 192 0.52 0.40 -33.94
CA CYS A 192 1.76 0.61 -33.16
C CYS A 192 1.62 0.27 -31.68
N GLY A 193 0.42 0.40 -31.10
CA GLY A 193 0.17 0.03 -29.71
C GLY A 193 0.39 -1.47 -29.45
N ARG A 194 0.00 -2.35 -30.37
CA ARG A 194 0.14 -3.80 -30.18
C ARG A 194 1.58 -4.28 -30.37
N SER A 195 2.26 -3.82 -31.42
CA SER A 195 3.65 -4.19 -31.67
C SER A 195 4.60 -3.64 -30.59
N ALA A 196 4.43 -2.37 -30.19
CA ALA A 196 5.21 -1.78 -29.10
C ALA A 196 4.92 -2.46 -27.75
N LYS A 197 3.66 -2.81 -27.49
CA LYS A 197 3.28 -3.57 -26.28
C LYS A 197 3.91 -4.96 -26.28
N GLN A 198 3.85 -5.71 -27.38
CA GLN A 198 4.48 -7.02 -27.48
C GLN A 198 5.99 -6.93 -27.23
N ARG A 199 6.66 -5.97 -27.86
CA ARG A 199 8.10 -5.74 -27.66
C ARG A 199 8.46 -5.41 -26.22
N SER A 200 7.63 -4.62 -25.53
CA SER A 200 7.82 -4.33 -24.10
C SER A 200 7.67 -5.59 -23.23
N ILE A 201 6.78 -6.51 -23.64
CA ILE A 201 6.57 -7.78 -22.95
C ILE A 201 7.79 -8.68 -23.12
N ASP A 202 8.27 -8.85 -24.35
CA ASP A 202 9.44 -9.68 -24.65
C ASP A 202 10.68 -9.20 -23.91
N LYS A 203 10.89 -7.87 -23.84
CA LYS A 203 11.98 -7.27 -23.07
C LYS A 203 11.90 -7.62 -21.58
N GLU A 204 10.72 -7.52 -20.97
CA GLU A 204 10.53 -7.84 -19.55
C GLU A 204 10.74 -9.34 -19.27
N LEU A 205 10.35 -10.22 -20.20
CA LEU A 205 10.62 -11.66 -20.08
C LEU A 205 12.13 -11.96 -20.11
N ILE A 206 12.89 -11.26 -20.97
CA ILE A 206 14.35 -11.37 -21.02
C ILE A 206 14.97 -10.87 -19.71
N GLU A 207 14.52 -9.72 -19.18
CA GLU A 207 14.99 -9.19 -17.90
C GLU A 207 14.76 -10.19 -16.76
N LEU A 208 13.56 -10.77 -16.68
CA LEU A 208 13.22 -11.79 -15.68
C LEU A 208 14.10 -13.04 -15.78
N ARG A 209 14.41 -13.48 -17.00
CA ARG A 209 15.27 -14.64 -17.24
C ARG A 209 16.72 -14.37 -16.80
N LEU A 210 17.24 -13.19 -17.10
CA LEU A 210 18.58 -12.78 -16.68
C LEU A 210 18.69 -12.65 -15.16
N LEU A 211 17.68 -12.09 -14.50
CA LEU A 211 17.61 -12.00 -13.04
C LEU A 211 17.56 -13.38 -12.39
N ARG A 212 16.75 -14.31 -12.94
CA ARG A 212 16.73 -15.70 -12.49
C ARG A 212 18.13 -16.32 -12.57
N ARG A 213 18.81 -16.22 -13.70
CA ARG A 213 20.17 -16.77 -13.87
C ARG A 213 21.15 -16.17 -12.86
N LEU A 214 21.10 -14.85 -12.66
CA LEU A 214 21.94 -14.16 -11.69
C LEU A 214 21.69 -14.69 -10.27
N PHE A 215 20.43 -14.83 -9.88
CA PHE A 215 20.03 -15.35 -8.57
C PHE A 215 20.53 -16.78 -8.36
N LEU A 216 20.27 -17.69 -9.31
CA LEU A 216 20.71 -19.08 -9.21
C LEU A 216 22.23 -19.19 -9.10
N ARG A 217 22.98 -18.45 -9.92
CA ARG A 217 24.44 -18.44 -9.88
C ARG A 217 24.99 -17.85 -8.59
N ARG A 218 24.33 -16.84 -8.03
CA ARG A 218 24.78 -16.18 -6.80
C ARG A 218 24.66 -17.09 -5.59
N PHE A 219 23.58 -17.87 -5.49
CA PHE A 219 23.33 -18.75 -4.35
C PHE A 219 23.68 -20.22 -4.61
N GLY A 220 24.15 -20.56 -5.82
CA GLY A 220 24.52 -21.94 -6.18
C GLY A 220 23.32 -22.88 -6.31
N LEU A 221 22.13 -22.34 -6.58
CA LEU A 221 20.90 -23.12 -6.70
C LEU A 221 20.82 -23.83 -8.06
N PRO A 222 20.21 -25.04 -8.12
CA PRO A 222 20.07 -25.80 -9.36
C PRO A 222 19.07 -25.15 -10.34
N GLN A 223 19.16 -25.48 -11.62
CA GLN A 223 18.28 -24.96 -12.67
C GLN A 223 16.83 -25.42 -12.53
N LEU A 224 16.58 -26.53 -11.85
CA LEU A 224 15.22 -26.99 -11.48
C LEU A 224 14.54 -26.12 -10.41
N PHE A 225 15.25 -25.18 -9.78
CA PHE A 225 14.69 -24.32 -8.73
C PHE A 225 13.57 -23.42 -9.27
N PRO A 226 12.38 -23.42 -8.61
CA PRO A 226 11.23 -22.64 -9.04
C PRO A 226 11.31 -21.17 -8.58
N PHE A 227 12.11 -20.38 -9.29
CA PHE A 227 12.37 -18.97 -8.95
C PHE A 227 11.10 -18.10 -8.92
N SER A 228 10.15 -18.30 -9.84
CA SER A 228 8.91 -17.52 -9.84
C SER A 228 8.06 -17.76 -8.59
N LYS A 229 8.02 -19.01 -8.09
CA LYS A 229 7.35 -19.35 -6.83
C LYS A 229 8.04 -18.69 -5.65
N TYR A 230 9.37 -18.76 -5.59
CA TYR A 230 10.16 -18.10 -4.55
C TYR A 230 9.85 -16.59 -4.48
N LEU A 231 9.91 -15.89 -5.63
CA LEU A 231 9.64 -14.46 -5.68
C LEU A 231 8.20 -14.13 -5.24
N ARG A 232 7.23 -14.95 -5.63
CA ARG A 232 5.83 -14.80 -5.22
C ARG A 232 5.64 -14.99 -3.70
N HIS A 233 6.33 -15.95 -3.09
CA HIS A 233 6.31 -16.15 -1.64
C HIS A 233 6.97 -14.97 -0.91
N ALA A 234 8.14 -14.52 -1.36
CA ALA A 234 8.81 -13.34 -0.81
C ALA A 234 7.94 -12.07 -0.88
N GLN A 235 7.24 -11.86 -1.99
CA GLN A 235 6.27 -10.77 -2.12
C GLN A 235 5.09 -10.91 -1.15
N ALA A 236 4.53 -12.11 -0.99
CA ALA A 236 3.39 -12.32 -0.10
C ALA A 236 3.74 -12.00 1.35
N THR A 237 4.92 -12.41 1.81
CA THR A 237 5.45 -12.04 3.13
C THR A 237 5.55 -10.53 3.29
N GLN A 238 6.16 -9.85 2.31
CA GLN A 238 6.29 -8.39 2.36
C GLN A 238 4.95 -7.65 2.27
N ILE A 239 3.94 -8.17 1.54
CA ILE A 239 2.58 -7.60 1.50
C ILE A 239 1.89 -7.74 2.87
N SER A 240 2.16 -8.81 3.61
CA SER A 240 1.63 -8.97 4.97
C SER A 240 2.18 -7.86 5.88
N ASP A 241 3.47 -7.56 5.77
CA ASP A 241 4.13 -6.51 6.55
C ASP A 241 3.61 -5.10 6.20
N MET A 242 3.14 -4.88 4.96
CA MET A 242 2.53 -3.62 4.51
C MET A 242 1.26 -3.21 5.26
N ILE A 243 0.53 -4.18 5.83
CA ILE A 243 -0.70 -3.92 6.60
C ILE A 243 -0.34 -3.64 8.08
N GLU A 244 0.89 -3.93 8.53
CA GLU A 244 1.34 -3.68 9.90
C GLU A 244 2.02 -2.32 10.05
N VAL A 245 1.31 -1.43 10.76
CA VAL A 245 1.90 -0.14 11.16
C VAL A 245 2.77 -0.39 12.40
N GLU A 246 4.07 -0.48 12.18
CA GLU A 246 5.05 -0.57 13.27
C GLU A 246 5.03 0.69 14.15
N PRO A 247 5.46 0.60 15.44
CA PRO A 247 5.56 1.76 16.33
C PRO A 247 6.40 2.93 15.78
N SER A 248 7.43 2.64 14.98
CA SER A 248 8.27 3.63 14.32
C SER A 248 7.48 4.48 13.30
N MET A 249 6.55 3.84 12.59
CA MET A 249 5.71 4.48 11.58
C MET A 249 4.72 5.45 12.21
N TRP A 250 4.21 5.18 13.41
CA TRP A 250 3.37 6.12 14.14
C TRP A 250 4.08 7.43 14.44
N VAL A 251 5.36 7.38 14.80
CA VAL A 251 6.16 8.61 15.00
C VAL A 251 6.29 9.40 13.70
N ALA A 252 6.54 8.73 12.58
CA ALA A 252 6.63 9.38 11.28
C ALA A 252 5.29 9.96 10.81
N LEU A 253 4.19 9.23 11.02
CA LEU A 253 2.82 9.68 10.75
C LEU A 253 2.49 10.95 11.53
N LEU A 254 2.76 10.95 12.85
CA LEU A 254 2.59 12.14 13.67
C LEU A 254 3.47 13.29 13.19
N GLY A 255 4.73 13.01 12.83
CA GLY A 255 5.63 14.02 12.27
C GLY A 255 5.05 14.69 11.03
N VAL A 256 4.51 13.91 10.09
CA VAL A 256 3.86 14.45 8.89
C VAL A 256 2.56 15.19 9.23
N ALA A 257 1.72 14.63 10.10
CA ALA A 257 0.47 15.25 10.52
C ALA A 257 0.68 16.62 11.19
N TRP A 258 1.70 16.72 12.07
CA TRP A 258 2.12 17.99 12.67
C TRP A 258 2.76 18.94 11.65
N ALA A 259 3.46 18.42 10.64
CA ALA A 259 3.95 19.24 9.53
C ALA A 259 2.80 19.85 8.72
N ILE A 260 1.69 19.12 8.50
CA ILE A 260 0.47 19.68 7.87
C ILE A 260 -0.05 20.86 8.69
N CYS A 261 -0.22 20.67 10.01
CA CYS A 261 -0.60 21.75 10.92
C CYS A 261 0.35 22.95 10.85
N GLY A 262 1.65 22.72 10.73
CA GLY A 262 2.66 23.77 10.57
C GLY A 262 2.50 24.53 9.25
N VAL A 263 2.21 23.83 8.15
CA VAL A 263 1.95 24.43 6.83
C VAL A 263 0.68 25.27 6.86
N LEU A 264 -0.40 24.81 7.51
CA LEU A 264 -1.64 25.58 7.66
C LEU A 264 -1.39 26.92 8.36
N LYS A 265 -0.70 26.89 9.51
CA LYS A 265 -0.32 28.13 10.22
C LYS A 265 0.56 29.04 9.38
N LEU A 266 1.41 28.49 8.52
CA LEU A 266 2.24 29.28 7.63
C LEU A 266 1.38 29.95 6.54
N LEU A 267 0.42 29.24 5.96
CA LEU A 267 -0.52 29.79 4.97
C LEU A 267 -1.38 30.91 5.58
N GLU A 268 -1.93 30.71 6.77
CA GLU A 268 -2.72 31.71 7.52
C GLU A 268 -1.93 33.03 7.73
N ILE A 269 -0.61 32.93 7.97
CA ILE A 269 0.26 34.11 8.13
C ILE A 269 0.51 34.82 6.80
N LEU A 270 0.62 34.06 5.70
CA LEU A 270 0.95 34.61 4.39
C LEU A 270 -0.26 35.17 3.64
N ASP A 271 -1.46 34.62 3.86
CA ASP A 271 -2.66 34.98 3.10
C ASP A 271 -3.85 35.26 4.04
N THR A 272 -4.20 36.54 4.20
CA THR A 272 -5.26 36.98 5.14
C THR A 272 -6.67 36.97 4.54
N ALA A 273 -6.83 36.48 3.30
CA ALA A 273 -8.07 36.60 2.53
C ALA A 273 -8.68 35.26 2.08
N ILE A 274 -8.04 34.12 2.36
CA ILE A 274 -8.54 32.79 1.97
C ILE A 274 -9.36 32.20 3.13
N PRO A 275 -10.52 31.55 2.86
CA PRO A 275 -11.28 30.85 3.91
C PRO A 275 -10.53 29.60 4.40
N GLU A 276 -10.63 29.30 5.70
CA GLU A 276 -9.91 28.20 6.38
C GLU A 276 -10.02 26.83 5.67
N ARG A 277 -11.14 26.55 5.00
CA ARG A 277 -11.37 25.30 4.23
C ARG A 277 -10.40 25.15 3.06
N GLN A 278 -10.18 26.24 2.34
CA GLN A 278 -9.36 26.23 1.13
C GLN A 278 -7.88 26.11 1.47
N GLU A 279 -7.46 26.62 2.64
CA GLU A 279 -6.10 26.44 3.16
C GLU A 279 -5.78 24.96 3.45
N LEU A 280 -6.74 24.20 3.98
CA LEU A 280 -6.58 22.76 4.24
C LEU A 280 -6.37 21.97 2.95
N VAL A 281 -7.20 22.26 1.94
CA VAL A 281 -7.10 21.64 0.62
C VAL A 281 -5.77 21.97 -0.05
N GLU A 282 -5.30 23.21 0.07
CA GLU A 282 -4.02 23.66 -0.50
C GLU A 282 -2.82 23.02 0.20
N ALA A 283 -2.80 22.99 1.53
CA ALA A 283 -1.75 22.30 2.29
C ALA A 283 -1.72 20.79 1.95
N PHE A 284 -2.90 20.17 1.87
CA PHE A 284 -3.04 18.77 1.46
C PHE A 284 -2.48 18.54 0.05
N PHE A 285 -2.86 19.39 -0.91
CA PHE A 285 -2.38 19.33 -2.28
C PHE A 285 -0.85 19.37 -2.32
N MET A 286 -0.23 20.35 -1.66
CA MET A 286 1.23 20.50 -1.63
C MET A 286 1.93 19.24 -1.09
N ILE A 287 1.42 18.67 0.00
CA ILE A 287 2.01 17.48 0.63
C ILE A 287 1.81 16.23 -0.23
N ALA A 288 0.64 16.07 -0.86
CA ALA A 288 0.36 14.95 -1.77
C ALA A 288 1.31 14.95 -2.99
N TRP A 289 1.59 16.12 -3.55
CA TRP A 289 2.54 16.27 -4.66
C TRP A 289 3.99 16.05 -4.23
N ILE A 290 4.39 16.51 -3.04
CA ILE A 290 5.72 16.19 -2.46
C ILE A 290 5.87 14.68 -2.30
N LEU A 291 4.84 14.00 -1.77
CA LEU A 291 4.86 12.56 -1.59
C LEU A 291 4.95 11.82 -2.94
N LEU A 292 4.26 12.30 -3.97
CA LEU A 292 4.37 11.77 -5.33
C LEU A 292 5.79 11.92 -5.89
N VAL A 293 6.43 13.08 -5.74
CA VAL A 293 7.83 13.27 -6.16
C VAL A 293 8.75 12.29 -5.41
N LEU A 294 8.52 12.08 -4.12
CA LEU A 294 9.29 11.13 -3.33
C LEU A 294 9.11 9.68 -3.83
N HIS A 295 7.89 9.27 -4.19
CA HIS A 295 7.64 7.96 -4.82
C HIS A 295 8.40 7.82 -6.15
N VAL A 296 8.37 8.86 -7.00
CA VAL A 296 9.12 8.86 -8.26
C VAL A 296 10.62 8.72 -8.02
N MET A 297 11.19 9.44 -7.05
CA MET A 297 12.61 9.33 -6.70
C MET A 297 12.99 7.93 -6.23
N VAL A 298 12.19 7.32 -5.35
CA VAL A 298 12.43 5.96 -4.87
C VAL A 298 12.29 4.94 -5.98
N LEU A 299 11.30 5.07 -6.86
CA LEU A 299 11.13 4.22 -8.03
C LEU A 299 12.35 4.29 -8.94
N LEU A 300 12.82 5.51 -9.27
CA LEU A 300 13.98 5.69 -10.15
C LEU A 300 15.24 5.07 -9.54
N TYR A 301 15.42 5.18 -8.23
CA TYR A 301 16.53 4.55 -7.53
C TYR A 301 16.47 3.03 -7.61
N LEU A 302 15.35 2.41 -7.22
CA LEU A 302 15.20 0.95 -7.23
C LEU A 302 15.30 0.38 -8.65
N ARG A 303 14.72 1.07 -9.63
CA ARG A 303 14.84 0.70 -11.04
C ARG A 303 16.28 0.81 -11.55
N SER A 304 17.04 1.78 -11.05
CA SER A 304 18.48 1.88 -11.34
C SER A 304 19.26 0.70 -10.74
N CYS A 305 18.90 0.24 -9.53
CA CYS A 305 19.46 -0.96 -8.92
C CYS A 305 19.15 -2.22 -9.74
N VAL A 306 17.91 -2.39 -10.20
CA VAL A 306 17.55 -3.53 -11.09
C VAL A 306 18.35 -3.48 -12.39
N HIS A 307 18.48 -2.31 -13.02
CA HIS A 307 19.31 -2.17 -14.22
C HIS A 307 20.80 -2.47 -13.97
N TYR A 308 21.31 -2.11 -12.80
CA TYR A 308 22.66 -2.47 -12.38
C TYR A 308 22.83 -4.00 -12.22
N LEU A 309 21.85 -4.68 -11.61
CA LEU A 309 21.84 -6.14 -11.52
C LEU A 309 21.80 -6.81 -12.89
N LEU A 310 20.94 -6.33 -13.79
CA LEU A 310 20.85 -6.82 -15.16
C LEU A 310 22.16 -6.64 -15.93
N ARG A 311 22.82 -5.48 -15.78
CA ARG A 311 24.14 -5.23 -16.36
C ARG A 311 25.22 -6.15 -15.79
N THR A 312 25.10 -6.56 -14.53
CA THR A 312 26.03 -7.53 -13.94
C THR A 312 25.77 -8.94 -14.46
N ALA A 313 24.52 -9.26 -14.83
CA ALA A 313 24.14 -10.55 -15.41
C ALA A 313 24.54 -10.70 -16.90
N THR A 314 24.68 -9.57 -17.60
CA THR A 314 25.09 -9.50 -19.02
C THR A 314 26.46 -8.85 -19.11
N ASP A 315 27.49 -9.68 -19.19
CA ASP A 315 28.91 -9.27 -19.15
C ASP A 315 29.27 -8.22 -20.23
N HIS A 316 28.49 -8.09 -21.31
CA HIS A 316 28.72 -7.10 -22.38
C HIS A 316 27.44 -6.54 -23.06
N ASP A 317 27.68 -5.50 -23.88
CA ASP A 317 26.76 -4.51 -24.48
C ASP A 317 25.53 -5.07 -25.23
N LYS A 318 24.51 -4.23 -25.51
CA LYS A 318 23.25 -4.64 -26.17
C LYS A 318 23.42 -5.32 -27.54
N ASN A 319 24.56 -5.08 -28.19
CA ASN A 319 24.90 -5.66 -29.48
C ASN A 319 25.39 -7.11 -29.37
N THR A 320 25.90 -7.54 -28.21
CA THR A 320 26.30 -8.94 -27.93
C THR A 320 25.22 -9.72 -27.20
N LEU A 321 24.19 -9.06 -26.64
CA LEU A 321 23.10 -9.69 -25.88
C LEU A 321 22.50 -10.95 -26.54
N SER A 322 22.25 -10.94 -27.85
CA SER A 322 21.68 -12.10 -28.55
C SER A 322 22.67 -13.27 -28.66
N SER A 323 23.97 -12.98 -28.74
CA SER A 323 25.02 -14.00 -28.70
C SER A 323 25.15 -14.56 -27.29
N ASP A 324 25.13 -13.69 -26.28
CA ASP A 324 25.22 -14.08 -24.87
C ASP A 324 23.99 -14.90 -24.46
N LEU A 325 22.80 -14.57 -24.94
CA LEU A 325 21.58 -15.37 -24.70
C LEU A 325 21.65 -16.77 -25.34
N ASN A 326 22.32 -16.92 -26.49
CA ASN A 326 22.52 -18.23 -27.11
C ASN A 326 23.48 -19.10 -26.29
N THR A 327 24.60 -18.54 -25.81
CA THR A 327 25.52 -19.29 -24.95
C THR A 327 24.85 -19.68 -23.64
N ILE A 328 24.03 -18.78 -23.07
CA ILE A 328 23.18 -19.07 -21.91
C ILE A 328 22.23 -20.23 -22.18
N ALA A 329 21.56 -20.23 -23.33
CA ALA A 329 20.62 -21.29 -23.68
C ALA A 329 21.31 -22.66 -23.75
N GLU A 330 22.51 -22.72 -24.32
CA GLU A 330 23.30 -23.96 -24.36
C GLU A 330 23.75 -24.43 -22.97
N GLU A 331 24.16 -23.52 -22.09
CA GLU A 331 24.53 -23.85 -20.71
C GLU A 331 23.33 -24.34 -19.90
N GLU A 332 22.19 -23.65 -20.00
CA GLU A 332 20.96 -24.02 -19.30
C GLU A 332 20.44 -25.40 -19.76
N THR A 333 20.49 -25.68 -21.07
CA THR A 333 20.04 -26.97 -21.62
C THR A 333 20.95 -28.12 -21.18
N LYS A 334 22.28 -27.92 -21.17
CA LYS A 334 23.23 -28.91 -20.65
C LYS A 334 23.06 -29.14 -19.16
N ALA A 335 22.93 -28.07 -18.36
CA ALA A 335 22.73 -28.17 -16.92
C ALA A 335 21.43 -28.92 -16.60
N ARG A 336 20.32 -28.59 -17.29
CA ARG A 336 19.02 -29.23 -17.09
C ARG A 336 19.01 -30.71 -17.48
N GLN A 337 19.78 -31.12 -18.48
CA GLN A 337 19.90 -32.54 -18.86
C GLN A 337 20.70 -33.37 -17.85
N ASN A 338 21.60 -32.72 -17.10
CA ASN A 338 22.47 -33.38 -16.13
C ASN A 338 21.91 -33.34 -14.69
N GLU A 339 20.87 -32.54 -14.43
CA GLU A 339 20.25 -32.39 -13.12
C GLU A 339 19.14 -33.44 -12.89
N ASP A 340 19.38 -34.37 -11.97
CA ASP A 340 18.35 -35.25 -11.41
C ASP A 340 17.58 -34.53 -10.29
N ALA A 341 16.27 -34.80 -10.16
CA ALA A 341 15.42 -34.13 -9.16
C ALA A 341 15.90 -34.38 -7.71
N ASP A 342 16.38 -35.59 -7.41
CA ASP A 342 16.89 -35.94 -6.07
C ASP A 342 18.19 -35.20 -5.75
N LYS A 343 19.11 -35.10 -6.73
CA LYS A 343 20.35 -34.33 -6.58
C LYS A 343 20.06 -32.84 -6.42
N ALA A 344 19.09 -32.31 -7.18
CA ALA A 344 18.67 -30.93 -7.04
C ALA A 344 18.07 -30.65 -5.65
N LEU A 345 17.25 -31.58 -5.12
CA LEU A 345 16.68 -31.46 -3.78
C LEU A 345 17.76 -31.53 -2.68
N GLU A 346 18.77 -32.39 -2.84
CA GLU A 346 19.92 -32.47 -1.93
C GLU A 346 20.69 -31.14 -1.89
N ILE A 347 21.02 -30.58 -3.06
CA ILE A 347 21.70 -29.28 -3.15
C ILE A 347 20.87 -28.18 -2.48
N MET A 348 19.57 -28.11 -2.79
CA MET A 348 18.68 -27.11 -2.19
C MET A 348 18.59 -27.24 -0.66
N SER A 349 18.46 -28.48 -0.15
CA SER A 349 18.40 -28.75 1.28
C SER A 349 19.70 -28.35 1.98
N SER A 350 20.86 -28.63 1.36
CA SER A 350 22.16 -28.24 1.91
C SER A 350 22.33 -26.71 1.99
N ILE A 351 21.87 -25.98 0.97
CA ILE A 351 21.93 -24.51 0.94
C ILE A 351 20.98 -23.91 1.98
N GLN A 352 19.80 -24.51 2.16
CA GLN A 352 18.85 -24.12 3.19
C GLN A 352 19.45 -24.30 4.60
N GLU A 353 19.98 -25.49 4.91
CA GLU A 353 20.59 -25.79 6.20
C GLU A 353 21.74 -24.83 6.52
N GLN A 354 22.62 -24.57 5.55
CA GLN A 354 23.68 -23.58 5.69
C GLN A 354 23.13 -22.18 6.04
N HIS A 355 22.07 -21.74 5.36
CA HIS A 355 21.47 -20.42 5.63
C HIS A 355 20.79 -20.35 6.99
N GLU A 356 20.08 -21.40 7.41
CA GLU A 356 19.47 -21.48 8.74
C GLU A 356 20.54 -21.43 9.84
N GLU A 357 21.64 -22.16 9.67
CA GLU A 357 22.80 -22.10 10.57
C GLU A 357 23.43 -20.70 10.62
N PHE A 358 23.59 -20.04 9.47
CA PHE A 358 24.11 -18.66 9.42
C PHE A 358 23.18 -17.68 10.13
N GLU A 359 21.87 -17.79 9.96
CA GLU A 359 20.91 -16.92 10.65
C GLU A 359 20.90 -17.16 12.15
N TYR A 360 21.04 -18.40 12.59
CA TYR A 360 21.21 -18.75 14.00
C TYR A 360 22.49 -18.13 14.59
N GLN A 361 23.62 -18.26 13.89
CA GLN A 361 24.89 -17.66 14.31
C GLN A 361 24.85 -16.13 14.32
N ARG A 362 24.16 -15.51 13.35
CA ARG A 362 23.98 -14.05 13.28
C ARG A 362 23.16 -13.49 14.44
N ARG A 363 22.19 -14.25 14.98
CA ARG A 363 21.49 -13.86 16.21
C ARG A 363 22.41 -13.87 17.43
N ASN A 364 23.46 -14.69 17.41
CA ASN A 364 24.36 -14.89 18.54
C ASN A 364 25.67 -14.07 18.45
N ILE A 365 26.04 -13.53 17.28
CA ILE A 365 27.28 -12.78 17.07
C ILE A 365 26.98 -11.45 16.37
N SER A 366 27.30 -10.33 17.04
CA SER A 366 27.23 -8.99 16.47
C SER A 366 28.25 -8.81 15.35
N GLU A 367 27.74 -8.53 14.14
CA GLU A 367 28.40 -7.97 12.97
C GLU A 367 29.77 -8.54 12.56
N LYS A 368 29.73 -9.57 11.71
CA LYS A 368 30.61 -9.63 10.52
C LYS A 368 29.87 -10.28 9.36
N GLN A 369 29.81 -9.54 8.27
CA GLN A 369 29.17 -9.89 7.00
C GLN A 369 29.83 -11.14 6.39
N ILE A 370 29.15 -12.29 6.51
CA ILE A 370 29.43 -13.50 5.74
C ILE A 370 28.12 -13.81 5.02
N ASP A 371 27.97 -13.25 3.82
CA ASP A 371 26.82 -13.52 2.98
C ASP A 371 26.96 -14.96 2.46
N GLY A 372 25.93 -15.80 2.61
CA GLY A 372 25.87 -17.21 2.16
C GLY A 372 25.87 -17.36 0.63
N VAL A 373 26.79 -16.66 0.00
CA VAL A 373 26.93 -16.43 -1.42
C VAL A 373 28.03 -17.35 -1.95
N ALA A 374 27.79 -17.95 -3.12
CA ALA A 374 28.72 -18.91 -3.70
C ALA A 374 30.11 -18.29 -3.95
N PRO A 375 31.22 -19.04 -3.76
CA PRO A 375 32.59 -18.52 -3.75
C PRO A 375 33.04 -17.88 -5.08
N ASP A 376 32.43 -18.22 -6.21
CA ASP A 376 32.72 -17.69 -7.55
C ASP A 376 31.65 -16.72 -8.09
N SER A 377 30.82 -16.17 -7.20
CA SER A 377 29.72 -15.29 -7.60
C SER A 377 30.20 -13.85 -7.91
N PRO A 378 29.48 -13.12 -8.79
CA PRO A 378 29.79 -11.72 -9.06
C PRO A 378 29.57 -10.87 -7.80
N LYS A 379 30.57 -10.05 -7.44
CA LYS A 379 30.46 -9.10 -6.31
C LYS A 379 29.46 -8.01 -6.65
N ILE A 380 28.32 -8.03 -5.96
CA ILE A 380 27.27 -7.01 -6.09
C ILE A 380 27.37 -6.08 -4.88
N ASP A 381 28.03 -4.94 -5.07
CA ASP A 381 27.99 -3.83 -4.13
C ASP A 381 27.08 -2.74 -4.70
N ILE A 382 25.94 -2.51 -4.05
CA ILE A 382 24.98 -1.48 -4.43
C ILE A 382 25.15 -0.33 -3.44
N ARG A 383 25.64 0.81 -3.94
CA ARG A 383 25.88 2.00 -3.12
C ARG A 383 24.57 2.43 -2.43
N PHE A 384 24.63 2.64 -1.11
CA PHE A 384 23.51 3.07 -0.26
C PHE A 384 22.33 2.08 -0.16
N PHE A 385 22.53 0.80 -0.49
CA PHE A 385 21.50 -0.21 -0.29
C PHE A 385 21.68 -0.95 1.05
N SER A 386 20.74 -0.73 1.98
CA SER A 386 20.56 -1.56 3.17
C SER A 386 19.13 -2.11 3.19
N TYR A 387 19.00 -3.44 3.28
CA TYR A 387 17.69 -4.10 3.31
C TYR A 387 16.76 -3.50 4.36
N LYS A 388 17.23 -3.34 5.60
CA LYS A 388 16.42 -2.85 6.72
C LYS A 388 15.92 -1.42 6.48
N ALA A 389 16.81 -0.54 6.01
CA ALA A 389 16.47 0.86 5.77
C ALA A 389 15.48 1.01 4.61
N TRP A 390 15.71 0.30 3.50
CA TRP A 390 14.84 0.37 2.33
C TRP A 390 13.49 -0.32 2.55
N HIS A 391 13.46 -1.41 3.33
CA HIS A 391 12.20 -2.01 3.76
C HIS A 391 11.36 -0.98 4.52
N VAL A 392 11.92 -0.36 5.57
CA VAL A 392 11.24 0.70 6.32
C VAL A 392 10.83 1.87 5.42
N ALA A 393 11.68 2.30 4.48
CA ALA A 393 11.35 3.40 3.57
C ALA A 393 10.16 3.08 2.64
N VAL A 394 10.11 1.89 2.05
CA VAL A 394 9.02 1.47 1.15
C VAL A 394 7.70 1.32 1.90
N ILE A 395 7.74 0.74 3.11
CA ILE A 395 6.55 0.64 3.97
C ILE A 395 6.10 2.01 4.44
N LEU A 396 7.03 2.89 4.83
CA LEU A 396 6.71 4.27 5.23
C LEU A 396 6.00 5.04 4.11
N LEU A 397 6.47 4.92 2.86
CA LEU A 397 5.81 5.56 1.72
C LEU A 397 4.37 5.09 1.53
N LEU A 398 4.14 3.78 1.69
CA LEU A 398 2.78 3.22 1.66
C LEU A 398 1.92 3.83 2.78
N VAL A 399 2.44 3.81 4.00
CA VAL A 399 1.73 4.26 5.20
C VAL A 399 1.39 5.74 5.13
N LEU A 400 2.32 6.57 4.63
CA LEU A 400 2.07 7.98 4.36
C LEU A 400 1.00 8.18 3.29
N ASN A 401 1.03 7.40 2.21
CA ASN A 401 0.01 7.51 1.16
C ASN A 401 -1.37 7.08 1.67
N GLY A 402 -1.45 6.01 2.48
CA GLY A 402 -2.68 5.57 3.15
C GLY A 402 -3.21 6.64 4.11
N PHE A 403 -2.33 7.28 4.87
CA PHE A 403 -2.70 8.38 5.76
C PHE A 403 -3.24 9.61 5.00
N LEU A 404 -2.62 9.99 3.88
CA LEU A 404 -3.16 11.06 3.04
C LEU A 404 -4.51 10.67 2.41
N ILE A 405 -4.74 9.41 2.05
CA ILE A 405 -6.06 8.94 1.60
C ILE A 405 -7.09 9.08 2.73
N THR A 406 -6.72 8.73 3.97
CA THR A 406 -7.58 8.93 5.14
C THR A 406 -7.95 10.39 5.33
N LEU A 407 -6.96 11.28 5.30
CA LEU A 407 -7.20 12.73 5.41
C LEU A 407 -8.04 13.25 4.25
N PHE A 408 -7.80 12.77 3.04
CA PHE A 408 -8.62 13.13 1.88
C PHE A 408 -10.09 12.74 2.08
N VAL A 409 -10.36 11.52 2.53
CA VAL A 409 -11.72 11.03 2.78
C VAL A 409 -12.37 11.79 3.95
N GLN A 410 -11.63 12.07 5.02
CA GLN A 410 -12.18 12.70 6.22
C GLN A 410 -12.30 14.21 6.14
N CYS A 411 -11.40 14.90 5.43
CA CYS A 411 -11.31 16.36 5.47
C CYS A 411 -11.66 17.00 4.12
N VAL A 412 -11.21 16.40 3.00
CA VAL A 412 -11.30 17.04 1.68
C VAL A 412 -12.53 16.61 0.88
N LEU A 413 -13.01 15.38 1.08
CA LEU A 413 -14.09 14.80 0.27
C LEU A 413 -15.41 15.58 0.37
N TYR A 414 -15.68 16.21 1.51
CA TYR A 414 -16.87 17.03 1.72
C TYR A 414 -16.79 18.38 1.01
N ASP A 415 -15.59 18.97 0.93
CA ASP A 415 -15.37 20.25 0.26
C ASP A 415 -15.20 20.09 -1.28
N LEU A 416 -15.24 18.85 -1.81
CA LEU A 416 -15.09 18.58 -3.24
C LEU A 416 -16.20 19.22 -4.09
N GLU A 417 -17.41 19.35 -3.57
CA GLU A 417 -18.52 19.98 -4.29
C GLU A 417 -18.27 21.48 -4.47
N GLU A 418 -17.80 22.16 -3.43
CA GLU A 418 -17.42 23.58 -3.48
C GLU A 418 -16.18 23.80 -4.39
N ILE A 419 -15.18 22.92 -4.32
CA ILE A 419 -14.02 22.96 -5.23
C ILE A 419 -14.45 22.76 -6.68
N TYR A 420 -15.40 21.86 -6.92
CA TYR A 420 -15.96 21.61 -8.25
C TYR A 420 -16.70 22.84 -8.77
N GLU A 421 -17.51 23.50 -7.94
CA GLU A 421 -18.23 24.71 -8.33
C GLU A 421 -17.28 25.89 -8.62
N ASN A 422 -16.22 26.04 -7.83
CA ASN A 422 -15.29 27.17 -7.94
C ASN A 422 -14.20 26.98 -9.02
N PHE A 423 -13.68 25.76 -9.18
CA PHE A 423 -12.49 25.48 -10.02
C PHE A 423 -12.73 24.39 -11.09
N GLY A 424 -13.90 23.74 -11.08
CA GLY A 424 -14.29 22.73 -12.07
C GLY A 424 -13.72 21.33 -11.83
N THR A 425 -14.03 20.42 -12.76
CA THR A 425 -13.61 19.01 -12.76
C THR A 425 -12.10 18.80 -12.65
N LEU A 426 -11.32 19.70 -13.26
CA LEU A 426 -9.87 19.54 -13.36
C LEU A 426 -9.19 19.62 -11.99
N ALA A 427 -9.62 20.55 -11.12
CA ALA A 427 -9.05 20.70 -9.78
C ALA A 427 -9.31 19.46 -8.92
N VAL A 428 -10.53 18.93 -8.94
CA VAL A 428 -10.92 17.70 -8.23
C VAL A 428 -10.06 16.51 -8.65
N VAL A 429 -9.80 16.37 -9.96
CA VAL A 429 -8.91 15.33 -10.48
C VAL A 429 -7.48 15.56 -9.99
N LEU A 430 -6.95 16.78 -10.05
CA LEU A 430 -5.57 17.07 -9.64
C LEU A 430 -5.30 16.85 -8.15
N VAL A 431 -6.29 17.06 -7.28
CA VAL A 431 -6.14 16.81 -5.83
C VAL A 431 -6.06 15.31 -5.52
N SER A 432 -6.87 14.50 -6.21
CA SER A 432 -6.92 13.03 -5.99
C SER A 432 -5.87 12.25 -6.80
N LEU A 433 -5.38 12.82 -7.89
CA LEU A 433 -4.46 12.17 -8.83
C LEU A 433 -3.17 11.65 -8.18
N PRO A 434 -2.44 12.41 -7.32
CA PRO A 434 -1.22 11.92 -6.68
C PRO A 434 -1.45 10.64 -5.87
N LEU A 435 -2.55 10.57 -5.10
CA LEU A 435 -2.87 9.41 -4.25
C LEU A 435 -3.17 8.16 -5.08
N ALA A 436 -3.91 8.35 -6.17
CA ALA A 436 -4.27 7.29 -7.11
C ALA A 436 -3.04 6.79 -7.88
N LEU A 437 -2.19 7.68 -8.37
CA LEU A 437 -0.95 7.31 -9.06
C LEU A 437 0.03 6.58 -8.13
N ASN A 438 0.20 7.07 -6.90
CA ASN A 438 1.02 6.41 -5.89
C ASN A 438 0.52 4.97 -5.67
N THR A 439 -0.78 4.78 -5.44
CA THR A 439 -1.35 3.45 -5.17
C THR A 439 -1.32 2.52 -6.39
N CYS A 440 -1.82 2.97 -7.54
CA CYS A 440 -2.09 2.11 -8.70
C CYS A 440 -0.88 1.94 -9.63
N VAL A 441 0.10 2.85 -9.60
CA VAL A 441 1.23 2.85 -10.53
C VAL A 441 2.55 2.70 -9.77
N PHE A 442 2.91 3.69 -8.95
CA PHE A 442 4.26 3.77 -8.39
C PHE A 442 4.52 2.69 -7.34
N GLN A 443 3.61 2.51 -6.39
CA GLN A 443 3.81 1.62 -5.25
C GLN A 443 4.03 0.17 -5.69
N ARG A 444 3.27 -0.30 -6.69
CA ARG A 444 3.48 -1.63 -7.27
C ARG A 444 4.89 -1.79 -7.83
N HIS A 445 5.36 -0.82 -8.63
CA HIS A 445 6.68 -0.91 -9.26
C HIS A 445 7.81 -0.80 -8.25
N ILE A 446 7.69 0.12 -7.29
CA ILE A 446 8.62 0.26 -6.15
C ILE A 446 8.72 -1.08 -5.40
N PHE A 447 7.58 -1.67 -5.06
CA PHE A 447 7.54 -2.92 -4.32
C PHE A 447 8.15 -4.08 -5.11
N TYR A 448 7.77 -4.24 -6.38
CA TYR A 448 8.31 -5.30 -7.25
C TYR A 448 9.83 -5.20 -7.40
N ASP A 449 10.34 -4.01 -7.71
CA ASP A 449 11.77 -3.77 -7.89
C ASP A 449 12.52 -3.95 -6.56
N PHE A 450 11.94 -3.51 -5.44
CA PHE A 450 12.50 -3.74 -4.10
C PHE A 450 12.62 -5.23 -3.78
N VAL A 451 11.58 -6.03 -4.04
CA VAL A 451 11.61 -7.48 -3.79
C VAL A 451 12.71 -8.11 -4.66
N ILE A 452 12.77 -7.80 -5.95
CA ILE A 452 13.81 -8.33 -6.84
C ILE A 452 15.22 -7.99 -6.33
N VAL A 453 15.48 -6.73 -6.00
CA VAL A 453 16.80 -6.30 -5.53
C VAL A 453 17.12 -6.97 -4.19
N SER A 454 16.18 -6.98 -3.24
CA SER A 454 16.39 -7.59 -1.93
C SER A 454 16.64 -9.10 -2.01
N SER A 455 15.83 -9.84 -2.76
CA SER A 455 15.98 -11.28 -2.99
C SER A 455 17.28 -11.62 -3.73
N THR A 456 17.74 -10.74 -4.62
CA THR A 456 19.02 -10.95 -5.32
C THR A 456 20.22 -10.66 -4.41
N VAL A 457 20.10 -9.72 -3.46
CA VAL A 457 21.18 -9.38 -2.52
C VAL A 457 21.26 -10.37 -1.36
N ARG A 458 20.13 -10.79 -0.83
CA ARG A 458 20.01 -11.70 0.30
C ARG A 458 18.88 -12.68 0.05
N ILE A 459 19.17 -13.96 0.24
CA ILE A 459 18.13 -14.99 0.27
C ILE A 459 17.45 -14.98 1.64
N ASP A 460 16.12 -15.00 1.62
CA ASP A 460 15.31 -15.18 2.81
C ASP A 460 15.16 -16.68 3.13
N SER A 461 15.57 -17.08 4.33
CA SER A 461 15.68 -18.47 4.78
C SER A 461 14.31 -19.12 4.90
N HIS A 462 13.31 -18.39 5.42
CA HIS A 462 11.95 -18.88 5.59
C HIS A 462 11.29 -19.17 4.25
N THR A 463 11.33 -18.22 3.32
CA THR A 463 10.76 -18.43 1.98
C THR A 463 11.51 -19.48 1.17
N LEU A 464 12.82 -19.64 1.40
CA LEU A 464 13.58 -20.74 0.80
C LEU A 464 13.09 -22.08 1.34
N SER A 465 12.97 -22.22 2.66
CA SER A 465 12.47 -23.43 3.34
C SER A 465 11.09 -23.86 2.81
N ASP A 466 10.14 -22.92 2.73
CA ASP A 466 8.80 -23.19 2.20
C ASP A 466 8.83 -23.72 0.76
N VAL A 467 9.72 -23.16 -0.08
CA VAL A 467 9.85 -23.57 -1.49
C VAL A 467 10.52 -24.94 -1.61
N VAL A 468 11.53 -25.22 -0.79
CA VAL A 468 12.23 -26.51 -0.78
C VAL A 468 11.31 -27.63 -0.29
N GLU A 469 10.53 -27.39 0.75
CA GLU A 469 9.58 -28.38 1.27
C GLU A 469 8.48 -28.69 0.24
N ASN A 470 7.93 -27.66 -0.43
CA ASN A 470 6.97 -27.87 -1.52
C ASN A 470 7.59 -28.64 -2.69
N PHE A 471 8.86 -28.37 -3.03
CA PHE A 471 9.57 -29.13 -4.06
C PHE A 471 9.76 -30.59 -3.64
N ARG A 472 10.13 -30.84 -2.38
CA ARG A 472 10.25 -32.20 -1.80
C ARG A 472 8.94 -32.97 -1.91
N GLU A 473 7.82 -32.36 -1.51
CA GLU A 473 6.49 -32.98 -1.62
C GLU A 473 6.17 -33.36 -3.07
N ILE A 474 6.44 -32.48 -4.04
CA ILE A 474 6.19 -32.75 -5.46
C ILE A 474 7.07 -33.91 -5.98
N VAL A 475 8.33 -33.98 -5.56
CA VAL A 475 9.24 -35.07 -5.96
C VAL A 475 8.75 -36.40 -5.37
N GLN A 476 8.39 -36.42 -4.08
CA GLN A 476 7.85 -37.62 -3.42
C GLN A 476 6.53 -38.11 -4.02
N LEU A 477 5.67 -37.21 -4.51
CA LEU A 477 4.44 -37.59 -5.19
C LEU A 477 4.66 -38.18 -6.59
N ARG A 478 5.83 -37.95 -7.18
CA ARG A 478 6.18 -38.44 -8.53
C ARG A 478 6.93 -39.77 -8.51
N SER A 479 7.66 -40.07 -7.43
CA SER A 479 8.32 -41.36 -7.16
C SER A 479 7.30 -42.43 -6.75
#